data_AF-A0A6L6QDW1-F1
#
_entry.id   AF-A0A6L6QDW1-F1
#
_cell.length_a   1.000
_cell.length_b   1.000
_cell.length_c   1.000
_cell.angle_alpha   90.00
_cell.angle_beta   90.00
_cell.angle_gamma   90.00
#
_symmetry.space_group_name_H-M   'P 1'
#
loop_
_entity.id
_entity.type
_entity.pdbx_description
1 polymer ?
#
loop_
_entity_poly.entity_id
_entity_poly.type
_entity_poly.pdbx_seq_one_letter_code
_entity_poly.pdbx_strand_id
1 'polypeptide(L)' 'MQRYRGYEIDCAAVRATLGRPSAKWYCHVSVRKVAEPMPTRYQVTVIAWTMYSAKLLGLHLAKERIDNALGIEISA' A
#
# COMPACT_ATOMS: atom_id res chain seq x y z
N MET A 1 -10.36 0.07 -0.72
CA MET A 1 -10.39 1.03 0.40
C MET A 1 -10.57 0.33 1.75
N GLN A 2 -9.60 0.45 2.64
CA GLN A 2 -9.56 -0.10 4.00
C GLN A 2 -9.38 1.02 5.01
N ARG A 3 -10.04 0.96 6.17
CA ARG A 3 -9.86 1.91 7.27
C ARG A 3 -8.90 1.36 8.31
N TYR A 4 -7.99 2.19 8.81
CA TYR A 4 -7.02 1.85 9.85
C TYR A 4 -6.64 3.09 10.67
N ARG A 5 -6.87 3.08 11.99
CA ARG A 5 -6.48 4.16 12.93
C ARG A 5 -6.86 5.59 12.49
N GLY A 6 -8.05 5.76 11.90
CA GLY A 6 -8.50 7.07 11.40
C GLY A 6 -7.92 7.47 10.03
N TYR A 7 -7.24 6.54 9.35
CA TYR A 7 -6.80 6.66 7.98
C TYR A 7 -7.61 5.76 7.05
N GLU A 8 -7.78 6.21 5.82
CA GLU A 8 -8.31 5.46 4.69
C GLU A 8 -7.16 5.13 3.76
N ILE A 9 -6.97 3.85 3.53
CA ILE A 9 -5.92 3.28 2.69
C ILE A 9 -6.59 2.73 1.45
N ASP A 10 -6.14 3.15 0.28
CA ASP A 10 -6.51 2.53 -0.97
C ASP A 10 -5.27 2.00 -1.70
N CYS A 11 -5.40 0.83 -2.29
CA CYS A 11 -4.32 0.14 -2.99
C CYS A 11 -4.80 -0.31 -4.36
N ALA A 12 -4.46 0.47 -5.37
CA ALA A 12 -4.76 0.17 -6.76
C ALA A 12 -3.60 -0.64 -7.35
N ALA A 13 -3.80 -1.95 -7.47
CA ALA A 13 -2.83 -2.84 -8.10
C ALA A 13 -2.88 -2.69 -9.63
N VAL A 14 -1.70 -2.57 -10.23
CA VAL A 14 -1.52 -2.40 -11.67
C VAL A 14 -0.43 -3.35 -12.15
N ARG A 15 -0.63 -3.89 -13.35
CA ARG A 15 0.31 -4.82 -13.98
C ARG A 15 1.42 -4.04 -14.69
N ALA A 16 2.67 -4.37 -14.37
CA ALA A 16 3.86 -4.04 -15.15
C ALA A 16 4.30 -5.28 -15.92
N THR A 17 4.72 -5.09 -17.16
CA THR A 17 5.25 -6.17 -17.99
C THR A 17 6.75 -5.96 -18.12
N LEU A 18 7.58 -6.84 -17.54
CA LEU A 18 9.05 -6.76 -17.61
C LEU A 18 9.64 -7.55 -18.79
N GLY A 19 8.81 -7.91 -19.78
CA GLY A 19 9.17 -8.86 -20.84
C GLY A 19 8.74 -10.30 -20.51
N ARG A 20 9.07 -11.25 -21.39
CA ARG A 20 8.76 -12.67 -21.22
C ARG A 20 9.84 -13.37 -20.38
N PRO A 21 9.50 -14.22 -19.38
CA PRO A 21 8.27 -14.28 -18.62
C PRO A 21 8.50 -13.69 -17.21
N SER A 22 8.05 -12.47 -16.97
CA SER A 22 7.81 -12.02 -15.58
C SER A 22 6.82 -10.86 -15.57
N ALA A 23 5.57 -11.16 -15.21
CA ALA A 23 4.63 -10.12 -14.84
C ALA A 23 5.07 -9.56 -13.47
N LYS A 24 5.10 -8.24 -13.35
CA LYS A 24 5.30 -7.53 -12.09
C LYS A 24 4.00 -6.81 -11.75
N TRP A 25 3.69 -6.67 -10.47
CA TRP A 25 2.45 -6.00 -10.03
C TRP A 25 2.79 -4.89 -9.05
N TYR A 26 2.60 -3.64 -9.43
CA TYR A 26 2.79 -2.51 -8.51
C TYR A 26 1.47 -2.17 -7.84
N CYS A 27 1.51 -1.72 -6.58
CA CYS A 27 0.36 -1.11 -5.93
C CYS A 27 0.60 0.40 -5.76
N HIS A 28 -0.29 1.21 -6.33
CA HIS A 28 -0.40 2.62 -5.97
C HIS A 28 -1.18 2.73 -4.67
N VAL A 29 -0.48 3.16 -3.61
CA VAL A 29 -1.07 3.35 -2.29
C VAL A 29 -1.45 4.81 -2.12
N SER A 30 -2.71 5.04 -1.74
CA SER A 30 -3.21 6.33 -1.30
C SER A 30 -3.62 6.22 0.15
N VAL A 31 -2.98 6.98 1.04
CA VAL A 31 -3.33 7.07 2.46
C VAL A 31 -3.89 8.45 2.73
N ARG A 32 -5.13 8.52 3.22
CA ARG A 32 -5.80 9.76 3.60
C ARG A 32 -6.19 9.68 5.06
N LYS A 33 -5.83 10.66 5.88
CA LYS A 33 -6.42 10.77 7.21
C LYS A 33 -7.86 11.27 7.06
N VAL A 34 -8.82 10.64 7.73
CA VAL A 34 -10.26 10.93 7.54
C VAL A 34 -10.60 12.40 7.82
N ALA A 35 -9.86 13.03 8.74
CA ALA A 35 -10.03 14.43 9.13
C ALA A 35 -9.24 15.43 8.26
N GLU A 36 -8.39 14.97 7.33
CA GLU A 36 -7.54 15.84 6.50
C GLU A 36 -7.92 15.75 5.02
N PRO A 37 -7.96 16.88 4.30
CA PRO A 37 -8.42 16.91 2.91
C PRO A 37 -7.40 16.35 1.91
N MET A 38 -6.10 16.40 2.23
CA MET A 38 -5.03 15.99 1.30
C MET A 38 -4.55 14.56 1.58
N PRO A 39 -4.72 13.63 0.61
CA PRO A 39 -4.16 12.28 0.72
C PRO A 39 -2.66 12.25 0.42
N THR A 40 -1.90 11.52 1.22
CA THR A 40 -0.52 11.15 0.92
C THR A 40 -0.52 9.98 -0.05
N ARG A 41 0.13 10.14 -1.20
CA ARG A 41 0.21 9.11 -2.24
C ARG A 41 1.64 8.64 -2.40
N TYR A 42 1.84 7.33 -2.50
CA TYR A 42 3.14 6.74 -2.82
C TYR A 42 2.97 5.41 -3.53
N GLN A 43 3.99 4.99 -4.26
CA GLN A 43 3.99 3.74 -4.97
C GLN A 43 4.73 2.68 -4.16
N VAL A 44 4.08 1.55 -3.91
CA VAL A 44 4.72 0.35 -3.40
C VAL A 44 4.91 -0.58 -4.58
N THR A 45 6.16 -0.73 -4.99
CA THR A 45 6.52 -1.66 -6.05
C THR A 45 6.68 -3.05 -5.47
N VAL A 46 5.72 -3.93 -5.74
CA VAL A 46 5.79 -5.32 -5.29
C VAL A 46 6.21 -6.20 -6.48
N ILE A 47 7.21 -7.05 -6.29
CA ILE A 47 7.48 -8.13 -7.25
C ILE A 47 6.62 -9.31 -6.82
N ALA A 48 5.31 -9.14 -6.99
CA ALA A 48 4.32 -10.15 -6.64
C ALA A 48 4.03 -11.01 -7.87
N TRP A 49 3.81 -12.30 -7.67
CA TRP A 49 3.40 -13.23 -8.72
C TRP A 49 1.93 -13.02 -9.13
N THR A 50 1.11 -12.36 -8.29
CA THR A 50 -0.31 -12.11 -8.54
C THR A 50 -0.74 -10.70 -8.13
N MET A 51 -1.85 -10.21 -8.71
CA MET A 51 -2.49 -8.95 -8.31
C MET A 51 -2.84 -8.91 -6.81
N TYR A 52 -3.29 -10.05 -6.26
CA TYR A 52 -3.74 -10.14 -4.87
C TYR A 52 -2.59 -9.96 -3.88
N SER A 53 -1.45 -10.60 -4.13
CA SER A 53 -0.28 -10.45 -3.25
C SER A 53 0.30 -9.03 -3.30
N ALA A 54 0.24 -8.35 -4.45
CA ALA A 54 0.60 -6.92 -4.54
C ALA A 54 -0.33 -6.05 -3.67
N LYS A 55 -1.63 -6.36 -3.64
CA LYS A 55 -2.59 -5.63 -2.79
C LYS A 55 -2.32 -5.84 -1.30
N LEU A 56 -2.14 -7.09 -0.87
CA LEU A 56 -1.88 -7.40 0.53
C LEU A 56 -0.61 -6.74 1.05
N LEU A 57 0.49 -6.83 0.30
CA LEU A 57 1.75 -6.22 0.75
C LEU A 57 1.67 -4.69 0.76
N GLY A 58 1.03 -4.08 -0.26
CA GLY A 58 0.80 -2.63 -0.30
C GLY A 58 -0.02 -2.13 0.89
N LEU A 59 -1.06 -2.86 1.28
CA LEU A 59 -1.87 -2.55 2.48
C LEU A 59 -1.07 -2.74 3.77
N HIS A 60 -0.24 -3.78 3.88
CA HIS A 60 0.57 -4.03 5.07
C HIS A 60 1.60 -2.92 5.30
N LEU A 61 2.39 -2.57 4.29
CA LEU A 61 3.36 -1.48 4.35
C LEU A 61 2.70 -0.12 4.61
N ALA A 62 1.45 0.07 4.18
CA ALA A 62 0.69 1.27 4.50
C ALA A 62 0.33 1.38 5.98
N LYS A 63 -0.05 0.27 6.61
CA LYS A 63 -0.32 0.22 8.05
C LYS A 63 0.95 0.47 8.84
N GLU A 64 2.05 -0.19 8.49
CA GLU A 64 3.35 0.01 9.13
C GLU A 64 3.81 1.47 9.05
N ARG A 65 3.64 2.11 7.89
CA ARG A 65 3.98 3.53 7.72
C ARG A 65 3.10 4.44 8.56
N ILE A 66 1.81 4.12 8.71
CA ILE A 66 0.89 4.83 9.61
C ILE A 66 1.34 4.65 11.06
N ASP A 67 1.64 3.42 11.47
CA ASP A 67 2.09 3.10 12.83
C ASP A 67 3.40 3.84 13.16
N ASN A 68 4.38 3.81 12.26
CA ASN A 68 5.64 4.57 12.39
C ASN A 68 5.41 6.08 12.47
N ALA A 69 4.52 6.64 11.66
CA ALA A 69 4.19 8.08 11.70
C ALA A 69 3.49 8.49 13.01
N LEU A 70 2.79 7.56 13.66
CA LEU A 70 2.16 7.75 14.96
C LEU A 70 3.10 7.41 16.14
N GLY A 71 4.34 6.97 15.88
CA GLY A 71 5.29 6.55 16.91
C GLY A 71 4.90 5.25 17.61
N ILE A 72 4.11 4.40 16.95
CA ILE A 72 3.69 3.11 17.48
C ILE A 72 4.73 2.08 17.04
N GLU A 73 5.62 1.70 17.95
CA GLU A 73 6.50 0.56 17.72
C GLU A 73 5.68 -0.72 17.73
N ILE A 74 5.67 -1.44 16.62
CA ILE A 74 5.09 -2.77 16.54
C ILE A 74 6.10 -3.69 17.24
N SER A 75 5.85 -4.03 18.50
CA SER A 75 6.61 -5.10 19.17
C SER A 75 6.41 -6.39 18.38
N ALA A 76 7.52 -6.89 17.82
CA ALA A 76 7.60 -8.11 17.03
C ALA A 76 7.23 -9.36 17.85
#